data_AF-A0ABD3K2P3-F1
#
_entry.id   AF-A0ABD3K2P3-F1
#
_cell.length_a   1.000
_cell.length_b   1.000
_cell.length_c   1.000
_cell.angle_alpha   90.00
_cell.angle_beta   90.00
_cell.angle_gamma   90.00
#
_symmetry.space_group_name_H-M   'P 1'
#
loop_
_entity.id
_entity.type
_entity.pdbx_description
1 polymer ?
#
loop_
_entity_poly.entity_id
_entity_poly.type
_entity_poly.pdbx_seq_one_letter_code
_entity_poly.pdbx_strand_id
1 'polypeptide(L)' 'MITGKPPWSEYERVTRSSPPMPETLFAKGKDFLRCCFRRQPAKRPSAAMLLEHAFLQI' A
#
# COMPACT_ATOMS: atom_id res chain seq x y z
N MET A 1 11.74 -5.17 2.14
CA MET A 1 10.34 -4.80 2.48
C MET A 1 10.35 -4.00 3.77
N ILE A 2 9.46 -3.01 3.92
CA ILE A 2 9.50 -2.02 5.03
C ILE A 2 9.28 -2.67 6.41
N THR A 3 8.31 -3.58 6.52
CA THR A 3 7.95 -4.25 7.80
C THR A 3 8.58 -5.62 7.97
N GLY A 4 9.28 -6.15 6.95
CA GLY A 4 9.77 -7.53 6.92
C GLY A 4 8.68 -8.61 6.91
N LYS A 5 7.40 -8.23 6.95
CA LYS A 5 6.23 -9.12 7.00
C LYS A 5 5.25 -8.81 5.86
N PRO A 6 4.47 -9.79 5.37
CA PRO A 6 3.42 -9.53 4.38
C PRO A 6 2.33 -8.62 4.95
N PRO A 7 1.59 -7.85 4.10
CA PRO A 7 0.66 -6.83 4.61
C PRO A 7 -0.50 -7.35 5.46
N TRP A 8 -0.96 -8.59 5.25
CA TRP A 8 -2.00 -9.24 6.06
C TRP A 8 -1.41 -10.28 7.04
N SER A 9 -0.17 -10.10 7.51
CA SER A 9 0.49 -11.11 8.38
C SER A 9 -0.25 -11.41 9.68
N GLU A 10 -1.13 -10.52 10.14
CA GLU A 10 -1.94 -10.71 11.35
C GLU A 10 -3.25 -11.45 11.09
N TYR A 11 -3.54 -11.77 9.83
CA TYR A 11 -4.74 -12.50 9.43
C TYR A 11 -4.33 -13.82 8.78
N GLU A 12 -5.02 -14.91 9.10
CA GLU A 12 -4.79 -16.20 8.44
C GLU A 12 -5.03 -16.15 6.91
N ARG A 13 -5.85 -15.20 6.46
CA ARG A 13 -6.25 -15.05 5.06
C ARG A 13 -6.33 -13.58 4.67
N VAL A 14 -6.15 -13.31 3.37
CA VAL A 14 -6.37 -11.98 2.81
C VAL A 14 -7.83 -11.58 3.01
N THR A 15 -8.05 -10.53 3.79
CA THR A 15 -9.40 -10.08 4.17
C THR A 15 -9.95 -9.02 3.23
N ARG A 16 -11.24 -8.69 3.41
CA ARG A 16 -11.88 -7.50 2.83
C ARG A 16 -11.63 -6.21 3.62
N SER A 17 -10.73 -6.21 4.62
CA SER A 17 -10.27 -5.00 5.33
C SER A 17 -8.85 -4.61 4.91
N SER A 18 -8.58 -3.31 4.81
CA SER A 18 -7.24 -2.83 4.43
C SER A 18 -6.21 -3.32 5.45
N PRO A 19 -4.98 -3.64 5.03
CA PRO A 19 -3.96 -4.11 5.96
C PRO A 19 -3.58 -2.97 6.92
N PRO A 20 -3.06 -3.30 8.11
CA PRO A 20 -2.53 -2.28 9.02
C PRO A 20 -1.43 -1.48 8.32
N MET A 21 -1.52 -0.16 8.40
CA MET A 21 -0.51 0.73 7.83
C MET A 21 0.68 0.85 8.78
N PRO A 22 1.92 0.62 8.32
CA PRO A 22 3.09 0.69 9.19
C PRO A 22 3.30 2.10 9.72
N GLU A 23 3.45 2.26 11.04
CA GLU A 23 3.65 3.56 11.67
C GLU A 23 4.97 4.21 11.26
N THR A 24 6.00 3.40 11.09
CA THR A 24 7.37 3.79 10.69
C THR A 24 7.46 4.41 9.30
N LEU A 25 6.41 4.30 8.49
CA LEU A 25 6.38 4.84 7.14
C LEU A 25 5.95 6.31 7.14
N PHE A 26 6.70 7.14 6.43
CA PHE A 26 6.38 8.56 6.24
C PHE A 26 5.06 8.75 5.49
N ALA A 27 4.45 9.92 5.62
CA ALA A 27 3.14 10.24 5.05
C ALA A 27 3.05 9.90 3.55
N LYS A 28 4.06 10.25 2.75
CA LYS A 28 4.12 9.94 1.31
C LYS A 28 4.11 8.43 1.04
N GLY A 29 4.82 7.63 1.83
CA GLY A 29 4.82 6.18 1.69
C GLY A 29 3.50 5.55 2.10
N LYS A 30 2.89 6.04 3.18
CA LYS A 30 1.54 5.61 3.60
C LYS A 30 0.51 5.90 2.52
N ASP A 31 0.62 7.04 1.85
CA ASP A 31 -0.26 7.41 0.74
C ASP A 31 -0.08 6.48 -0.47
N PHE A 32 1.18 6.22 -0.85
CA PHE A 32 1.50 5.27 -1.91
C PHE A 32 0.89 3.87 -1.65
N LEU A 33 1.05 3.34 -0.44
CA LEU A 33 0.46 2.05 -0.06
C LEU A 33 -1.07 2.07 -0.09
N ARG A 34 -1.72 3.18 0.26
CA ARG A 34 -3.19 3.30 0.14
C ARG A 34 -3.64 3.19 -1.31
N CYS A 35 -2.90 3.75 -2.25
CA CYS A 35 -3.14 3.61 -3.69
C CYS A 35 -3.00 2.14 -4.13
N CYS A 36 -1.93 1.46 -3.71
CA CYS A 36 -1.70 0.04 -4.02
C CYS A 36 -2.80 -0.88 -3.45
N PHE A 37 -3.23 -0.63 -2.21
CA PHE A 37 -4.21 -1.48 -1.51
C PHE A 37 -5.67 -1.09 -1.79
N ARG A 38 -5.95 -0.24 -2.78
CA ARG A 38 -7.33 0.05 -3.23
C ARG A 38 -8.02 -1.25 -3.64
N ARG A 39 -9.16 -1.58 -3.02
CA ARG A 39 -9.90 -2.80 -3.32
C ARG A 39 -10.60 -2.80 -4.65
N GLN A 40 -11.25 -1.68 -4.96
CA GLN A 40 -11.99 -1.54 -6.20
C GLN A 40 -10.96 -1.44 -7.33
N PRO A 41 -10.88 -2.43 -8.25
CA PRO A 41 -9.86 -2.43 -9.29
C PRO A 41 -9.96 -1.18 -10.18
N ALA A 42 -11.18 -0.74 -10.47
CA ALA A 42 -11.45 0.50 -11.21
C ALA A 42 -10.95 1.78 -10.52
N LYS A 43 -10.70 1.75 -9.21
CA LYS A 43 -10.15 2.88 -8.43
C LYS A 43 -8.68 2.70 -8.06
N ARG A 44 -8.06 1.59 -8.47
CA ARG A 44 -6.63 1.33 -8.27
C ARG A 44 -5.87 1.96 -9.43
N PRO A 45 -4.95 2.91 -9.16
CA PRO A 45 -4.11 3.47 -10.22
C PRO A 45 -3.32 2.36 -10.93
N SER A 46 -3.00 2.58 -12.20
CA SER A 46 -2.15 1.66 -12.96
C SER A 46 -0.73 1.65 -12.39
N ALA A 47 0.05 0.61 -12.73
CA ALA A 47 1.46 0.56 -12.35
C ALA A 47 2.24 1.78 -12.85
N ALA A 48 1.97 2.27 -14.06
CA ALA A 48 2.59 3.47 -14.61
C ALA A 48 2.29 4.71 -13.76
N MET A 49 1.02 4.92 -13.39
CA MET A 49 0.63 6.04 -12.51
C MET A 49 1.24 5.95 -11.11
N LEU A 50 1.43 4.73 -10.59
CA LEU A 50 2.10 4.52 -9.31
C LEU A 50 3.59 4.89 -9.37
N LEU A 51 4.28 4.66 -10.48
CA LEU A 51 5.69 5.03 -10.66
C LEU A 51 5.92 6.55 -10.61
N GLU A 52 4.90 7.33 -10.98
CA GLU A 52 4.91 8.80 -10.91
C GLU A 52 4.65 9.35 -9.50
N HIS A 53 4.33 8.49 -8.53
CA HIS A 53 4.00 8.93 -7.18
C HIS A 53 5.21 9.56 -6.46
N ALA A 54 4.98 10.62 -5.69
CA ALA A 54 6.01 11.36 -4.94
C ALA A 54 6.80 10.55 -3.89
N PHE A 55 6.43 9.29 -3.66
CA PHE A 55 7.18 8.35 -2.81
C PHE A 55 8.34 7.69 -3.57
N LEU A 56 8.23 7.56 -4.89
CA LEU A 56 9.24 6.96 -5.77
C LEU A 56 10.09 8.01 -6.49
N GLN A 57 9.65 9.27 -6.50
CA GLN A 57 10.33 10.42 -7.10
C GLN A 57 11.30 11.10 -6.10
N ILE A 58 12.01 10.30 -5.30
CA ILE A 58 13.01 10.78 -4.32
C ILE A 58 14.38 10.84 -4.99
#